data_AF-A0AAW2VJZ5-F1
#
_entry.id   AF-A0AAW2VJZ5-F1
#
_cell.length_a   1.000
_cell.length_b   1.000
_cell.length_c   1.000
_cell.angle_alpha   90.00
_cell.angle_beta   90.00
_cell.angle_gamma   90.00
#
_symmetry.space_group_name_H-M   'P 1'
#
loop_
_entity.id
_entity.type
_entity.pdbx_description
1 polymer ?
#
loop_
_entity_poly.entity_id
_entity_poly.type
_entity_poly.pdbx_seq_one_letter_code
_entity_poly.pdbx_strand_id
1 'polypeptide(L)'
;QELEKDINGPGADSLPAEKKLVIFDKIFAAYNEARSCIRNDLANTGNSENVKDDLSGLDKAIGAVLGERTIERNQLLVRMAKSKLSKVRDDKNEKVTKPEELVRLYDLLLQNTSDLSDLVSSGRDRKPEEVTFAEECELKSSVFRAERCFYLAKSYSLAGKRPEAYALYCRARSLVDAALKKLQSSTDVDQVTVKELKMLYNDCRSNICIEHATGVMEEEKVPENLSKKISGISLTGNDKKVEKLLMEKLENYESAVGDPTTKSVPRIVAFPPAFQAVPRNPIVLDLAYNSIEFPSLENRMKKDKKGFISRLWG
;
A
#
# COMPACT_ATOMS: atom_id res chain seq x y z
N GLN A 1 22.72 2.04 36.91
CA GLN A 1 22.52 3.42 37.39
C GLN A 1 23.45 4.44 36.74
N GLU A 2 24.77 4.20 36.62
CA GLU A 2 25.66 5.15 35.91
C GLU A 2 25.32 5.28 34.42
N LEU A 3 25.13 4.15 33.72
CA LEU A 3 24.71 4.15 32.31
C LEU A 3 23.36 4.87 32.07
N GLU A 4 22.45 4.80 33.06
CA GLU A 4 21.15 5.50 33.01
C GLU A 4 21.33 7.03 33.13
N LYS A 5 22.29 7.47 33.96
CA LYS A 5 22.65 8.90 34.08
C LYS A 5 23.32 9.42 32.81
N ASP A 6 24.05 8.59 32.09
CA ASP A 6 24.67 9.00 30.82
C ASP A 6 23.63 9.28 29.71
N ILE A 7 22.46 8.64 29.77
CA ILE A 7 21.35 8.85 28.81
C ILE A 7 20.37 9.94 29.27
N ASN A 8 20.12 10.07 30.57
CA ASN A 8 19.09 10.97 31.10
C ASN A 8 19.64 12.18 31.87
N GLY A 9 20.97 12.28 32.01
CA GLY A 9 21.62 13.35 32.75
C GLY A 9 21.80 14.65 31.97
N PRO A 10 22.23 15.74 32.63
CA PRO A 10 22.37 17.07 32.02
C PRO A 10 23.39 17.15 30.87
N GLY A 11 24.29 16.16 30.74
CA GLY A 11 25.22 16.04 29.61
C GLY A 11 24.68 15.20 28.44
N ALA A 12 23.51 14.57 28.58
CA ALA A 12 22.99 13.61 27.62
C ALA A 12 22.74 14.25 26.25
N ASP A 13 22.20 15.47 26.18
CA ASP A 13 21.91 16.13 24.90
C ASP A 13 23.17 16.48 24.10
N SER A 14 24.33 16.55 24.75
CA SER A 14 25.61 16.83 24.09
C SER A 14 26.27 15.59 23.45
N LEU A 15 25.81 14.38 23.79
CA LEU A 15 26.41 13.13 23.30
C LEU A 15 26.01 12.84 21.85
N PRO A 16 26.98 12.49 20.97
CA PRO A 16 26.70 12.01 19.62
C PRO A 16 25.74 10.82 19.61
N ALA A 17 24.84 10.78 18.63
CA ALA A 17 23.81 9.75 18.53
C ALA A 17 24.40 8.33 18.49
N GLU A 18 25.54 8.13 17.82
CA GLU A 18 26.24 6.86 17.74
C GLU A 18 26.74 6.40 19.11
N LYS A 19 27.24 7.33 19.94
CA LYS A 19 27.68 7.01 21.31
C LYS A 19 26.49 6.63 22.19
N LYS A 20 25.36 7.32 22.05
CA LYS A 20 24.11 6.98 22.77
C LYS A 20 23.64 5.56 22.44
N LEU A 21 23.70 5.15 21.17
CA LEU A 21 23.35 3.78 20.77
C LEU A 21 24.21 2.72 21.47
N VAL A 22 25.52 2.96 21.59
CA VAL A 22 26.42 2.04 22.32
C VAL A 22 26.07 1.98 23.81
N ILE A 23 25.63 3.09 24.42
CA ILE A 23 25.19 3.10 25.82
C ILE A 23 23.90 2.28 25.97
N PHE A 24 22.93 2.42 25.05
CA PHE A 24 21.73 1.58 25.04
C PHE A 24 22.08 0.09 24.95
N ASP A 25 23.03 -0.31 24.11
CA ASP A 25 23.45 -1.72 24.01
C ASP A 25 24.00 -2.24 25.34
N LYS A 26 24.78 -1.43 26.07
CA LYS A 26 25.28 -1.77 27.42
C LYS A 26 24.14 -1.87 28.44
N ILE A 27 23.18 -0.95 28.39
CA ILE A 27 21.99 -0.97 29.25
C ILE A 27 21.18 -2.23 29.01
N PHE A 28 20.94 -2.60 27.75
CA PHE A 28 20.24 -3.83 27.40
C PHE A 28 20.98 -5.06 27.89
N ALA A 29 22.31 -5.13 27.76
CA ALA A 29 23.09 -6.23 28.30
C ALA A 29 22.91 -6.38 29.81
N ALA A 30 23.05 -5.27 30.56
CA ALA A 30 22.93 -5.28 32.01
C ALA A 30 21.52 -5.68 32.50
N TYR A 31 20.45 -5.14 31.90
CA TYR A 31 19.09 -5.50 32.28
C TYR A 31 18.71 -6.92 31.86
N ASN A 32 19.19 -7.41 30.72
CA ASN A 32 18.95 -8.80 30.31
C ASN A 32 19.67 -9.79 31.23
N GLU A 33 20.89 -9.47 31.67
CA GLU A 33 21.61 -10.26 32.68
C GLU A 33 20.85 -10.27 34.01
N ALA A 34 20.44 -9.10 34.51
CA ALA A 34 19.63 -9.01 35.74
C ALA A 34 18.32 -9.81 35.63
N ARG A 35 17.62 -9.69 34.50
CA ARG A 35 16.38 -10.41 34.22
C ARG A 35 16.60 -11.93 34.15
N SER A 36 17.73 -12.38 33.59
CA SER A 36 18.11 -13.79 33.56
C SER A 36 18.31 -14.34 34.97
N CYS A 37 19.03 -13.59 35.84
CA CYS A 37 19.20 -13.97 37.25
C CYS A 37 17.85 -14.10 37.97
N ILE A 38 16.94 -13.13 37.81
CA ILE A 38 15.61 -13.16 38.43
C ILE A 38 14.80 -14.36 37.97
N ARG A 39 14.83 -14.68 36.68
CA ARG A 39 14.11 -15.85 36.14
C ARG A 39 14.70 -17.17 36.64
N ASN A 40 16.02 -17.24 36.79
CA ASN A 40 16.68 -18.40 37.40
C ASN A 40 16.27 -18.54 38.86
N ASP A 41 16.26 -17.45 39.62
CA ASP A 41 15.79 -17.46 41.01
C ASP A 41 14.32 -17.87 41.09
N LEU A 42 13.47 -17.38 40.19
CA LEU A 42 12.05 -17.74 40.12
C LEU A 42 11.85 -19.23 39.82
N ALA A 43 12.66 -19.81 38.92
CA ALA A 43 12.64 -21.24 38.61
C ALA A 43 13.12 -22.12 39.79
N ASN A 44 14.06 -21.59 40.59
CA ASN A 44 14.62 -22.28 41.75
C ASN A 44 13.87 -21.99 43.06
N THR A 45 12.93 -21.04 43.05
CA THR A 45 12.13 -20.68 44.23
C THR A 45 11.17 -21.82 44.56
N GLY A 46 11.29 -22.37 45.77
CA GLY A 46 10.40 -23.41 46.30
C GLY A 46 8.94 -22.95 46.49
N ASN A 47 8.19 -23.54 47.42
CA ASN A 47 6.77 -23.23 47.61
C ASN A 47 6.47 -21.91 48.35
N SER A 48 7.42 -20.97 48.40
CA SER A 48 7.18 -19.64 48.98
C SER A 48 6.43 -18.76 47.99
N GLU A 49 5.13 -18.62 48.17
CA GLU A 49 4.23 -17.88 47.28
C GLU A 49 4.59 -16.38 47.24
N ASN A 50 4.85 -15.76 48.39
CA ASN A 50 5.25 -14.35 48.49
C ASN A 50 6.54 -14.03 47.71
N VAL A 51 7.55 -14.92 47.78
CA VAL A 51 8.83 -14.71 47.07
C VAL A 51 8.65 -14.85 45.56
N LYS A 52 7.76 -15.75 45.12
CA LYS A 52 7.42 -15.89 43.69
C LYS A 52 6.72 -14.65 43.15
N ASP A 53 5.80 -14.08 43.93
CA ASP A 53 5.09 -12.86 43.56
C ASP A 53 6.05 -11.65 43.46
N ASP A 54 6.96 -11.50 44.43
CA ASP A 54 7.98 -10.44 44.40
C ASP A 54 8.93 -10.57 43.18
N LEU A 55 9.41 -11.78 42.89
CA LEU A 55 10.28 -12.04 41.73
C LEU A 55 9.54 -11.84 40.39
N SER A 56 8.27 -12.22 40.32
CA SER A 56 7.41 -11.99 39.15
C SER A 56 7.19 -10.48 38.91
N GLY A 57 6.91 -9.74 39.98
CA GLY A 57 6.81 -8.27 39.94
C GLY A 57 8.10 -7.62 39.47
N LEU A 58 9.25 -8.13 39.91
CA LEU A 58 10.57 -7.64 39.49
C LEU A 58 10.88 -7.95 38.01
N ASP A 59 10.55 -9.16 37.51
CA ASP A 59 10.69 -9.47 36.07
C ASP A 59 9.80 -8.55 35.23
N LYS A 60 8.56 -8.29 35.67
CA LYS A 60 7.63 -7.37 35.01
C LYS A 60 8.21 -5.94 34.98
N ALA A 61 8.72 -5.46 36.10
CA ALA A 61 9.31 -4.12 36.20
C ALA A 61 10.53 -3.95 35.28
N ILE A 62 11.46 -4.93 35.27
CA ILE A 62 12.61 -4.89 34.36
C ILE A 62 12.15 -5.00 32.90
N GLY A 63 11.13 -5.81 32.62
CA GLY A 63 10.52 -5.89 31.29
C GLY A 63 9.97 -4.54 30.83
N ALA A 64 9.30 -3.79 31.71
CA ALA A 64 8.78 -2.47 31.40
C ALA A 64 9.91 -1.45 31.12
N VAL A 65 10.95 -1.44 31.94
CA VAL A 65 12.14 -0.57 31.74
C VAL A 65 12.84 -0.91 30.42
N LEU A 66 13.03 -2.19 30.11
CA LEU A 66 13.59 -2.63 28.83
C LEU A 66 12.74 -2.17 27.64
N GLY A 67 11.41 -2.27 27.75
CA GLY A 67 10.48 -1.81 26.73
C GLY A 67 10.58 -0.30 26.50
N GLU A 68 10.59 0.48 27.58
CA GLU A 68 10.73 1.94 27.50
C GLU A 68 12.06 2.37 26.85
N ARG A 69 13.19 1.78 27.29
CA ARG A 69 14.51 2.04 26.71
C ARG A 69 14.59 1.62 25.24
N THR A 70 13.87 0.56 24.86
CA THR A 70 13.76 0.13 23.45
C THR A 70 13.04 1.17 22.60
N ILE A 71 11.96 1.77 23.12
CA ILE A 71 11.23 2.85 22.46
C ILE A 71 12.14 4.07 22.29
N GLU A 72 12.83 4.51 23.35
CA GLU A 72 13.74 5.67 23.30
C GLU A 72 14.88 5.49 22.30
N ARG A 73 15.51 4.30 22.30
CA ARG A 73 16.56 3.93 21.35
C ARG A 73 16.03 3.99 19.92
N ASN A 74 14.82 3.51 19.67
CA ASN A 74 14.22 3.51 18.34
C ASN A 74 13.75 4.92 17.92
N GLN A 75 13.33 5.77 18.85
CA GLN A 75 13.11 7.20 18.59
C GLN A 75 14.42 7.91 18.20
N LEU A 76 15.56 7.55 18.80
CA LEU A 76 16.86 8.06 18.38
C LEU A 76 17.19 7.65 16.93
N LEU A 77 16.94 6.40 16.55
CA LEU A 77 17.09 5.96 15.16
C LEU A 77 16.20 6.76 14.20
N VAL A 78 14.95 7.03 14.59
CA VAL A 78 14.04 7.89 13.82
C VAL A 78 14.63 9.29 13.65
N ARG A 79 15.14 9.93 14.70
CA ARG A 79 15.77 11.26 14.61
C ARG A 79 16.96 11.25 13.65
N MET A 80 17.80 10.22 13.71
CA MET A 80 18.93 10.04 12.77
C MET A 80 18.44 9.87 11.32
N ALA A 81 17.41 9.03 11.09
CA ALA A 81 16.84 8.81 9.77
C ALA A 81 16.16 10.07 9.21
N LYS A 82 15.45 10.84 10.05
CA LYS A 82 14.87 12.15 9.68
C LYS A 82 15.94 13.14 9.25
N SER A 83 17.05 13.24 10.01
CA SER A 83 18.18 14.12 9.66
C SER A 83 18.83 13.74 8.33
N LYS A 84 18.98 12.45 8.05
CA LYS A 84 19.50 11.95 6.76
C LYS A 84 18.54 12.21 5.60
N LEU A 85 17.23 12.17 5.84
CA LEU A 85 16.22 12.46 4.83
C LEU A 85 16.15 13.96 4.47
N SER A 86 16.47 14.87 5.41
CA SER A 86 16.42 16.33 5.19
C SER A 86 17.68 16.89 4.53
N LYS A 87 18.82 16.19 4.59
CA LYS A 87 20.06 16.64 3.94
C LYS A 87 19.94 16.47 2.42
N VAL A 88 20.00 17.59 1.70
CA VAL A 88 20.12 17.61 0.25
C VAL A 88 21.47 16.98 -0.14
N ARG A 89 21.48 16.19 -1.21
CA ARG A 89 22.63 15.45 -1.74
C ARG A 89 23.88 16.32 -1.87
N ASP A 90 24.83 16.17 -0.96
CA ASP A 90 26.20 16.65 -1.19
C ASP A 90 27.21 15.51 -1.40
N ASP A 91 26.97 14.30 -0.86
CA ASP A 91 27.94 13.20 -0.95
C ASP A 91 27.49 12.03 -1.83
N LYS A 92 28.31 11.73 -2.84
CA LYS A 92 28.11 10.64 -3.83
C LYS A 92 28.18 9.22 -3.22
N ASN A 93 28.49 9.09 -1.94
CA ASN A 93 28.67 7.80 -1.25
C ASN A 93 27.66 7.52 -0.12
N GLU A 94 26.74 8.44 0.21
CA GLU A 94 25.79 8.20 1.31
C GLU A 94 24.50 7.54 0.77
N LYS A 95 24.13 6.37 1.34
CA LYS A 95 22.89 5.67 0.98
C LYS A 95 21.68 6.59 1.25
N VAL A 96 20.94 6.92 0.19
CA VAL A 96 19.71 7.72 0.28
C VAL A 96 18.74 7.03 1.25
N THR A 97 18.46 7.69 2.37
CA THR A 97 17.41 7.24 3.29
C THR A 97 16.07 7.51 2.62
N LYS A 98 15.31 6.46 2.30
CA LYS A 98 14.00 6.60 1.69
C LYS A 98 12.91 6.72 2.76
N PRO A 99 11.76 7.36 2.48
CA PRO A 99 10.67 7.50 3.45
C PRO A 99 10.15 6.15 3.99
N GLU A 100 10.27 5.07 3.23
CA GLU A 100 9.86 3.72 3.64
C GLU A 100 10.63 3.21 4.85
N GLU A 101 11.89 3.63 5.04
CA GLU A 101 12.65 3.27 6.24
C GLU A 101 12.06 3.92 7.50
N LEU A 102 11.57 5.16 7.39
CA LEU A 102 10.85 5.81 8.50
C LEU A 102 9.53 5.12 8.78
N VAL A 103 8.79 4.68 7.76
CA VAL A 103 7.57 3.87 7.94
C VAL A 103 7.88 2.61 8.74
N ARG A 104 8.94 1.87 8.36
CA ARG A 104 9.37 0.65 9.05
C ARG A 104 9.78 0.91 10.51
N LEU A 105 10.50 2.00 10.77
CA LEU A 105 10.88 2.39 12.13
C LEU A 105 9.66 2.77 12.99
N TYR A 106 8.66 3.44 12.43
CA TYR A 106 7.43 3.74 13.16
C TYR A 106 6.53 2.51 13.35
N ASP A 107 6.51 1.56 12.41
CA ASP A 107 5.87 0.25 12.62
C ASP A 107 6.50 -0.48 13.81
N LEU A 108 7.83 -0.47 13.89
CA LEU A 108 8.57 -1.04 15.03
C LEU A 108 8.23 -0.31 16.34
N LEU A 109 8.16 1.03 16.34
CA LEU A 109 7.79 1.81 17.52
C LEU A 109 6.36 1.50 18.00
N LEU A 110 5.41 1.38 17.07
CA LEU A 110 4.03 1.00 17.38
C LEU A 110 3.96 -0.40 18.00
N GLN A 111 4.70 -1.38 17.44
CA GLN A 111 4.77 -2.71 18.03
C GLN A 111 5.35 -2.67 19.44
N ASN A 112 6.51 -2.02 19.64
CA ASN A 112 7.14 -1.93 20.97
C ASN A 112 6.24 -1.25 22.00
N THR A 113 5.46 -0.25 21.59
CA THR A 113 4.55 0.46 22.49
C THR A 113 3.32 -0.38 22.83
N SER A 114 2.82 -1.18 21.87
CA SER A 114 1.78 -2.18 22.13
C SER A 114 2.27 -3.25 23.11
N ASP A 115 3.43 -3.85 22.85
CA ASP A 115 4.01 -4.89 23.70
C ASP A 115 4.24 -4.39 25.13
N LEU A 116 4.70 -3.14 25.27
CA LEU A 116 4.90 -2.49 26.57
C LEU A 116 3.56 -2.23 27.28
N SER A 117 2.56 -1.71 26.57
CA SER A 117 1.22 -1.48 27.11
C SER A 117 0.58 -2.78 27.59
N ASP A 118 0.69 -3.85 26.80
CA ASP A 118 0.18 -5.19 27.14
C ASP A 118 0.89 -5.77 28.37
N LEU A 119 2.22 -5.63 28.43
CA LEU A 119 3.01 -6.07 29.58
C LEU A 119 2.54 -5.39 30.86
N VAL A 120 2.41 -4.05 30.86
CA VAL A 120 2.01 -3.28 32.04
C VAL A 120 0.54 -3.55 32.40
N SER A 121 -0.33 -3.72 31.41
CA SER A 121 -1.78 -3.91 31.58
C SER A 121 -2.22 -5.36 31.90
N SER A 122 -1.28 -6.31 31.95
CA SER A 122 -1.54 -7.75 32.13
C SER A 122 -2.06 -8.15 33.53
N GLY A 123 -1.91 -7.29 34.54
CA GLY A 123 -2.35 -7.55 35.91
C GLY A 123 -3.87 -7.44 36.08
N ARG A 124 -4.45 -8.27 36.98
CA ARG A 124 -5.87 -8.18 37.38
C ARG A 124 -6.15 -6.93 38.21
N ASP A 125 -5.27 -6.62 39.16
CA ASP A 125 -5.37 -5.44 40.02
C ASP A 125 -4.41 -4.36 39.52
N ARG A 126 -4.88 -3.57 38.55
CA ARG A 126 -4.08 -2.51 37.95
C ARG A 126 -3.88 -1.38 38.95
N LYS A 127 -2.62 -1.08 39.24
CA LYS A 127 -2.29 0.08 40.07
C LYS A 127 -2.62 1.37 39.30
N PRO A 128 -3.00 2.47 39.97
CA PRO A 128 -3.22 3.76 39.31
C PRO A 128 -2.04 4.18 38.42
N GLU A 129 -0.81 3.92 38.88
CA GLU A 129 0.44 4.16 38.15
C GLU A 129 0.55 3.37 36.83
N GLU A 130 0.07 2.12 36.82
CA GLU A 130 0.05 1.27 35.62
C GLU A 130 -0.99 1.75 34.61
N VAL A 131 -2.13 2.26 35.11
CA VAL A 131 -3.18 2.84 34.27
C VAL A 131 -2.69 4.12 33.61
N THR A 132 -2.09 5.04 34.38
CA THR A 132 -1.53 6.28 33.83
C THR A 132 -0.42 5.99 32.82
N PHE A 133 0.43 5.00 33.08
CA PHE A 133 1.49 4.62 32.14
C PHE A 133 0.93 4.00 30.83
N ALA A 134 -0.14 3.22 30.92
CA ALA A 134 -0.83 2.70 29.73
C ALA A 134 -1.45 3.84 28.89
N GLU A 135 -2.01 4.87 29.53
CA GLU A 135 -2.52 6.06 28.86
C GLU A 135 -1.40 6.84 28.15
N GLU A 136 -0.22 6.95 28.76
CA GLU A 136 0.96 7.53 28.11
C GLU A 136 1.41 6.71 26.89
N CYS A 137 1.38 5.38 26.98
CA CYS A 137 1.68 4.50 25.84
C CYS A 137 0.67 4.67 24.70
N GLU A 138 -0.62 4.81 25.00
CA GLU A 138 -1.67 5.12 24.02
C GLU A 138 -1.47 6.48 23.35
N LEU A 139 -1.00 7.47 24.12
CA LEU A 139 -0.66 8.78 23.59
C LEU A 139 0.55 8.70 22.63
N LYS A 140 1.64 8.06 23.05
CA LYS A 140 2.83 7.81 22.21
C LYS A 140 2.44 7.07 20.93
N SER A 141 1.59 6.04 21.04
CA SER A 141 1.07 5.28 19.89
C SER A 141 0.27 6.15 18.92
N SER A 142 -0.54 7.08 19.43
CA SER A 142 -1.29 8.02 18.61
C SER A 142 -0.36 8.94 17.80
N VAL A 143 0.72 9.43 18.41
CA VAL A 143 1.76 10.25 17.76
C VAL A 143 2.51 9.44 16.69
N PHE A 144 2.99 8.24 17.02
CA PHE A 144 3.72 7.40 16.07
C PHE A 144 2.86 7.00 14.87
N ARG A 145 1.56 6.77 15.07
CA ARG A 145 0.61 6.47 13.98
C ARG A 145 0.46 7.65 13.02
N ALA A 146 0.42 8.88 13.53
CA ALA A 146 0.35 10.09 12.71
C ALA A 146 1.61 10.27 11.85
N GLU A 147 2.78 10.16 12.48
CA GLU A 147 4.09 10.24 11.81
C GLU A 147 4.27 9.14 10.76
N ARG A 148 3.91 7.89 11.08
CA ARG A 148 3.91 6.78 10.13
C ARG A 148 3.06 7.09 8.91
N CYS A 149 1.85 7.62 9.11
CA CYS A 149 0.94 7.97 8.03
C CYS A 149 1.52 9.07 7.14
N PHE A 150 2.20 10.06 7.73
CA PHE A 150 2.88 11.12 7.00
C PHE A 150 4.02 10.59 6.12
N TYR A 151 4.90 9.73 6.65
CA TYR A 151 5.99 9.18 5.83
C TYR A 151 5.52 8.18 4.78
N LEU A 152 4.41 7.47 5.04
CA LEU A 152 3.75 6.67 4.02
C LEU A 152 3.21 7.55 2.88
N ALA A 153 2.56 8.68 3.21
CA ALA A 153 2.13 9.65 2.21
C ALA A 153 3.30 10.18 1.37
N LYS A 154 4.44 10.45 2.01
CA LYS A 154 5.67 10.88 1.33
C LYS A 154 6.22 9.83 0.37
N SER A 155 6.16 8.55 0.72
CA SER A 155 6.52 7.45 -0.19
C SER A 155 5.62 7.42 -1.43
N TYR A 156 4.29 7.54 -1.25
CA TYR A 156 3.34 7.57 -2.36
C TYR A 156 3.51 8.81 -3.26
N SER A 157 3.80 9.97 -2.67
CA SER A 157 4.14 11.20 -3.39
C SER A 157 5.35 10.99 -4.30
N LEU A 158 6.44 10.40 -3.77
CA LEU A 158 7.63 10.07 -4.56
C LEU A 158 7.36 9.05 -5.68
N ALA A 159 6.39 8.15 -5.48
CA ALA A 159 5.94 7.19 -6.48
C ALA A 159 5.01 7.80 -7.55
N GLY A 160 4.68 9.10 -7.45
CA GLY A 160 3.75 9.77 -8.37
C GLY A 160 2.28 9.43 -8.13
N LYS A 161 1.95 8.75 -7.02
CA LYS A 161 0.58 8.38 -6.64
C LYS A 161 -0.07 9.52 -5.86
N ARG A 162 -0.39 10.61 -6.57
CA ARG A 162 -0.83 11.89 -5.99
C ARG A 162 -2.16 11.80 -5.23
N PRO A 163 -3.22 11.14 -5.74
CA PRO A 163 -4.48 11.02 -5.01
C PRO A 163 -4.31 10.28 -3.69
N GLU A 164 -3.54 9.19 -3.68
CA GLU A 164 -3.26 8.41 -2.48
C GLU A 164 -2.38 9.18 -1.49
N ALA A 165 -1.35 9.88 -1.97
CA ALA A 165 -0.52 10.75 -1.14
C ALA A 165 -1.35 11.85 -0.47
N TYR A 166 -2.20 12.53 -1.24
CA TYR A 166 -3.12 13.55 -0.73
C TYR A 166 -4.03 13.00 0.38
N ALA A 167 -4.69 11.86 0.13
CA ALA A 167 -5.58 11.24 1.10
C ALA A 167 -4.84 10.83 2.38
N LEU A 168 -3.62 10.30 2.25
CA LEU A 168 -2.79 9.91 3.40
C LEU A 168 -2.30 11.12 4.20
N TYR A 169 -1.93 12.24 3.57
CA TYR A 169 -1.59 13.47 4.29
C TYR A 169 -2.80 14.07 5.02
N CYS A 170 -3.98 14.04 4.41
CA CYS A 170 -5.23 14.43 5.09
C CYS A 170 -5.47 13.57 6.34
N ARG A 171 -5.32 12.24 6.21
CA ARG A 171 -5.45 11.32 7.35
C ARG A 171 -4.41 11.59 8.43
N ALA A 172 -3.15 11.79 8.06
CA ALA A 172 -2.08 12.12 8.99
C ALA A 172 -2.42 13.40 9.78
N ARG A 173 -2.91 14.44 9.10
CA ARG A 173 -3.35 15.69 9.75
C ARG A 173 -4.48 15.47 10.75
N SER A 174 -5.50 14.68 10.39
CA SER A 174 -6.60 14.35 11.33
C SER A 174 -6.12 13.58 12.56
N LEU A 175 -5.14 12.68 12.39
CA LEU A 175 -4.51 11.96 13.51
C LEU A 175 -3.73 12.91 14.42
N VAL A 176 -3.00 13.87 13.84
CA VAL A 176 -2.29 14.92 14.60
C VAL A 176 -3.27 15.78 15.40
N ASP A 177 -4.38 16.21 14.79
CA ASP A 177 -5.43 16.97 15.49
C ASP A 177 -6.01 16.18 16.67
N ALA A 178 -6.30 14.89 16.47
CA ALA A 178 -6.80 14.04 17.54
C ALA A 178 -5.77 13.87 18.67
N ALA A 179 -4.48 13.69 18.34
CA ALA A 179 -3.41 13.60 19.33
C ALA A 179 -3.25 14.91 20.11
N LEU A 180 -3.23 16.06 19.43
CA LEU A 180 -3.12 17.37 20.08
C LEU A 180 -4.28 17.62 21.05
N LYS A 181 -5.51 17.24 20.70
CA LYS A 181 -6.67 17.34 21.61
C LYS A 181 -6.51 16.47 22.85
N LYS A 182 -6.01 15.23 22.70
CA LYS A 182 -5.72 14.34 23.83
C LYS A 182 -4.61 14.90 24.74
N LEU A 183 -3.57 15.49 24.17
CA LEU A 183 -2.49 16.14 24.93
C LEU A 183 -2.99 17.34 25.73
N GLN A 184 -3.93 18.13 25.20
CA GLN A 184 -4.52 19.27 25.89
C GLN A 184 -5.38 18.87 27.10
N SER A 185 -5.94 17.66 27.12
CA SER A 185 -6.67 17.12 28.26
C SER A 185 -5.78 16.47 29.33
N SER A 186 -4.49 16.26 29.04
CA SER A 186 -3.53 15.70 29.99
C SER A 186 -3.04 16.77 30.97
N THR A 187 -2.82 16.39 32.23
CA THR A 187 -2.31 17.29 33.29
C THR A 187 -0.82 17.58 33.14
N ASP A 188 -0.06 16.67 32.52
CA ASP A 188 1.37 16.85 32.22
C ASP A 188 1.57 16.97 30.71
N VAL A 189 1.83 18.19 30.25
CA VAL A 189 1.93 18.50 28.82
C VAL A 189 3.40 18.59 28.44
N ASP A 190 3.89 17.57 27.74
CA ASP A 190 5.20 17.64 27.11
C ASP A 190 5.20 18.67 25.97
N GLN A 191 5.75 19.85 26.27
CA GLN A 191 5.82 20.97 25.33
C GLN A 191 6.66 20.65 24.09
N VAL A 192 7.64 19.74 24.19
CA VAL A 192 8.47 19.32 23.06
C VAL A 192 7.61 18.52 22.09
N THR A 193 6.91 17.49 22.58
CA THR A 193 5.98 16.68 21.76
C THR A 193 4.87 17.54 21.14
N VAL A 194 4.31 18.51 21.88
CA VAL A 194 3.31 19.45 21.33
C VAL A 194 3.90 20.28 20.18
N LYS A 195 5.13 20.77 20.32
CA LYS A 195 5.81 21.53 19.26
C LYS A 195 6.06 20.66 18.04
N GLU A 196 6.54 19.44 18.22
CA GLU A 196 6.77 18.48 17.13
C GLU A 196 5.48 18.14 16.37
N LEU A 197 4.38 17.87 17.08
CA LEU A 197 3.08 17.63 16.46
C LEU A 197 2.55 18.85 15.70
N LYS A 198 2.74 20.07 16.22
CA LYS A 198 2.38 21.30 15.49
C LYS A 198 3.20 21.48 14.22
N MET A 199 4.48 21.13 14.23
CA MET A 199 5.31 21.13 13.02
C MET A 199 4.77 20.10 12.01
N LEU A 200 4.52 18.86 12.46
CA LEU A 200 3.95 17.81 11.62
C LEU A 200 2.58 18.20 11.04
N TYR A 201 1.74 18.90 11.80
CA TYR A 201 0.46 19.44 11.34
C TYR A 201 0.63 20.39 10.14
N ASN A 202 1.58 21.32 10.27
CA ASN A 202 1.89 22.29 9.23
C ASN A 202 2.53 21.62 8.02
N ASP A 203 3.41 20.63 8.23
CA ASP A 203 3.99 19.83 7.16
C ASP A 203 2.91 19.06 6.40
N CYS A 204 1.96 18.42 7.10
CA CYS A 204 0.81 17.77 6.46
C CYS A 204 0.03 18.78 5.62
N ARG A 205 -0.30 19.96 6.17
CA ARG A 205 -1.03 21.00 5.45
C ARG A 205 -0.29 21.47 4.20
N SER A 206 1.02 21.70 4.30
CA SER A 206 1.86 22.11 3.15
C SER A 206 1.86 21.04 2.07
N ASN A 207 2.10 19.77 2.44
CA ASN A 207 2.14 18.66 1.49
C ASN A 207 0.77 18.39 0.85
N ILE A 208 -0.34 18.53 1.57
CA ILE A 208 -1.70 18.47 1.00
C ILE A 208 -1.84 19.47 -0.16
N CYS A 209 -1.42 20.73 0.05
CA CYS A 209 -1.47 21.75 -0.99
C CYS A 209 -0.55 21.44 -2.17
N ILE A 210 0.67 20.96 -1.89
CA ILE A 210 1.66 20.59 -2.92
C ILE A 210 1.12 19.44 -3.79
N GLU A 211 0.66 18.35 -3.19
CA GLU A 211 0.12 17.19 -3.92
C GLU A 211 -1.09 17.57 -4.76
N HIS A 212 -2.00 18.39 -4.20
CA HIS A 212 -3.17 18.87 -4.92
C HIS A 212 -2.79 19.74 -6.12
N ALA A 213 -1.94 20.76 -5.91
CA ALA A 213 -1.50 21.64 -7.00
C ALA A 213 -0.75 20.86 -8.08
N THR A 214 0.14 19.95 -7.69
CA THR A 214 0.91 19.15 -8.64
C THR A 214 0.02 18.16 -9.40
N GLY A 215 -1.01 17.59 -8.75
CA GLY A 215 -2.00 16.75 -9.40
C GLY A 215 -2.80 17.51 -10.47
N VAL A 216 -3.31 18.71 -10.13
CA VAL A 216 -4.02 19.57 -11.10
C VAL A 216 -3.12 19.95 -12.29
N MET A 217 -1.87 20.33 -12.01
CA MET A 217 -0.88 20.65 -13.06
C MET A 217 -0.59 19.45 -13.98
N GLU A 218 -0.65 18.22 -13.46
CA GLU A 218 -0.48 17.01 -14.27
C GLU A 218 -1.71 16.74 -15.13
N GLU A 219 -2.91 16.88 -14.56
CA GLU A 219 -4.19 16.75 -15.27
C GLU A 219 -4.32 17.75 -16.43
N GLU A 220 -3.96 19.03 -16.22
CA GLU A 220 -3.97 20.05 -17.28
C GLU A 220 -3.01 19.72 -18.43
N LYS A 221 -1.90 19.02 -18.14
CA LYS A 221 -0.94 18.59 -19.16
C LYS A 221 -1.38 17.31 -19.87
N VAL A 222 -2.39 16.59 -19.38
CA VAL A 222 -2.86 15.35 -20.03
C VAL A 222 -3.34 15.61 -21.46
N PRO A 223 -4.21 16.61 -21.76
CA PRO A 223 -4.64 16.90 -23.13
C PRO A 223 -3.48 17.24 -24.08
N GLU A 224 -2.50 18.05 -23.64
CA GLU A 224 -1.33 18.38 -24.46
C GLU A 224 -0.41 17.18 -24.68
N ASN A 225 -0.21 16.36 -23.65
CA ASN A 225 0.59 15.14 -23.76
C ASN A 225 -0.09 14.10 -24.65
N LEU A 226 -1.42 13.99 -24.58
CA LEU A 226 -2.21 13.14 -25.46
C LEU A 226 -2.16 13.67 -26.90
N SER A 227 -2.34 14.96 -27.13
CA SER A 227 -2.27 15.55 -28.48
C SER A 227 -0.88 15.36 -29.10
N LYS A 228 0.20 15.57 -28.34
CA LYS A 228 1.58 15.30 -28.78
C LYS A 228 1.78 13.81 -29.09
N LYS A 229 1.33 12.90 -28.23
CA LYS A 229 1.44 11.45 -28.48
C LYS A 229 0.62 11.00 -29.69
N ILE A 230 -0.58 11.54 -29.87
CA ILE A 230 -1.43 11.27 -31.04
C ILE A 230 -0.80 11.83 -32.32
N SER A 231 -0.19 13.02 -32.26
CA SER A 231 0.51 13.61 -33.41
C SER A 231 1.75 12.80 -33.84
N GLY A 232 2.33 12.01 -32.94
CA GLY A 232 3.37 11.02 -33.25
C GLY A 232 2.84 9.71 -33.82
N ILE A 233 1.53 9.44 -33.75
CA ILE A 233 0.89 8.28 -34.35
C ILE A 233 0.47 8.66 -35.77
N SER A 234 1.42 8.55 -36.69
CA SER A 234 1.13 8.64 -38.12
C SER A 234 0.55 7.31 -38.60
N LEU A 235 -0.75 7.30 -38.95
CA LEU A 235 -1.39 6.18 -39.64
C LEU A 235 -0.90 6.04 -41.09
N THR A 236 -0.29 7.08 -41.63
CA THR A 236 0.52 7.02 -42.84
C THR A 236 1.94 6.67 -42.40
N GLY A 237 2.26 5.37 -42.39
CA GLY A 237 3.60 4.91 -42.06
C GLY A 237 4.64 5.73 -42.82
N ASN A 238 5.72 6.12 -42.13
CA ASN A 238 6.89 6.69 -42.79
C ASN A 238 7.20 5.85 -44.03
N ASP A 239 7.13 6.46 -45.20
CA ASP A 239 7.58 5.92 -46.49
C ASP A 239 9.11 5.75 -46.48
N LYS A 240 9.64 4.94 -45.55
CA LYS A 240 10.81 4.13 -45.86
C LYS A 240 10.28 3.08 -46.81
N LYS A 241 10.45 3.32 -48.12
CA LYS A 241 10.19 2.41 -49.25
C LYS A 241 9.60 1.09 -48.75
N VAL A 242 8.27 0.98 -48.77
CA VAL A 242 7.59 -0.26 -48.44
C VAL A 242 8.22 -1.32 -49.34
N GLU A 243 9.01 -2.20 -48.74
CA GLU A 243 9.52 -3.39 -49.37
C GLU A 243 8.26 -4.19 -49.70
N LYS A 244 7.84 -4.14 -50.98
CA LYS A 244 6.65 -4.83 -51.47
C LYS A 244 6.69 -6.28 -50.99
N LEU A 245 5.57 -6.75 -50.46
CA LEU A 245 5.46 -8.10 -49.92
C LEU A 245 5.76 -9.12 -51.03
N LEU A 246 6.38 -10.25 -50.70
CA LEU A 246 6.65 -11.32 -51.68
C LEU A 246 5.37 -11.75 -52.43
N MET A 247 4.24 -11.73 -51.74
CA MET A 247 2.92 -12.04 -52.31
C MET A 247 2.49 -11.11 -53.45
N GLU A 248 3.05 -9.90 -53.52
CA GLU A 248 2.78 -8.90 -54.56
C GLU A 248 3.74 -9.01 -55.76
N LYS A 249 4.74 -9.92 -55.68
CA LYS A 249 5.78 -10.13 -56.70
C LYS A 249 5.87 -11.59 -57.16
N LEU A 250 4.75 -12.33 -57.20
CA LEU A 250 4.75 -13.73 -57.63
C LEU A 250 5.32 -13.98 -59.04
N GLU A 251 5.31 -12.95 -59.89
CA GLU A 251 5.82 -13.02 -61.26
C GLU A 251 7.36 -12.96 -61.33
N ASN A 252 8.03 -12.52 -60.27
CA ASN A 252 9.49 -12.38 -60.21
C ASN A 252 10.05 -13.17 -59.02
N TYR A 253 10.98 -14.08 -59.29
CA TYR A 253 11.63 -14.85 -58.22
C TYR A 253 12.52 -13.95 -57.34
N GLU A 254 12.18 -13.82 -56.06
CA GLU A 254 13.00 -13.20 -55.02
C GLU A 254 13.23 -14.19 -53.87
N SER A 255 14.47 -14.32 -53.38
CA SER A 255 14.80 -15.23 -52.28
C SER A 255 14.15 -14.78 -50.98
N ALA A 256 13.35 -15.66 -50.36
CA ALA A 256 12.69 -15.41 -49.08
C ALA A 256 13.67 -15.30 -47.89
N VAL A 257 14.98 -15.52 -48.07
CA VAL A 257 15.99 -15.39 -47.00
C VAL A 257 16.84 -14.12 -47.19
N GLY A 258 16.56 -13.32 -48.22
CA GLY A 258 17.37 -12.15 -48.58
C GLY A 258 18.77 -12.52 -49.07
N ASP A 259 19.62 -11.50 -49.21
CA ASP A 259 21.06 -11.65 -49.48
C ASP A 259 21.76 -12.09 -48.17
N PRO A 260 22.80 -12.95 -48.16
CA PRO A 260 23.42 -13.46 -46.93
C PRO A 260 24.00 -12.38 -46.01
N THR A 261 24.09 -11.14 -46.51
CA THR A 261 24.65 -9.97 -45.84
C THR A 261 23.59 -9.15 -45.08
N THR A 262 22.30 -9.30 -45.38
CA THR A 262 21.20 -8.54 -44.76
C THR A 262 20.41 -9.40 -43.77
N LYS A 263 20.57 -9.13 -42.47
CA LYS A 263 19.79 -9.76 -41.39
C LYS A 263 18.36 -9.17 -41.28
N SER A 264 17.62 -9.03 -42.37
CA SER A 264 16.22 -8.62 -42.33
C SER A 264 15.29 -9.84 -42.34
N VAL A 265 14.27 -9.82 -41.47
CA VAL A 265 13.25 -10.88 -41.45
C VAL A 265 12.36 -10.71 -42.68
N PRO A 266 12.16 -11.76 -43.50
CA PRO A 266 11.38 -11.67 -44.72
C PRO A 266 9.90 -11.39 -44.44
N ARG A 267 9.35 -10.38 -45.13
CA ARG A 267 7.92 -10.06 -45.07
C ARG A 267 7.19 -10.73 -46.23
N ILE A 268 6.66 -11.92 -45.96
CA ILE A 268 5.99 -12.75 -46.98
C ILE A 268 4.61 -12.19 -47.33
N VAL A 269 3.79 -11.90 -46.32
CA VAL A 269 2.40 -11.44 -46.45
C VAL A 269 2.06 -10.47 -45.31
N ALA A 270 1.09 -9.59 -45.53
CA ALA A 270 0.55 -8.75 -44.47
C ALA A 270 -0.23 -9.63 -43.47
N PHE A 271 0.14 -9.57 -42.19
CA PHE A 271 -0.58 -10.25 -41.12
C PHE A 271 -0.90 -9.27 -39.97
N PRO A 272 -2.16 -9.19 -39.52
CA PRO A 272 -3.33 -9.94 -40.00
C PRO A 272 -3.76 -9.50 -41.41
N PRO A 273 -4.40 -10.39 -42.20
CA PRO A 273 -4.88 -10.05 -43.54
C PRO A 273 -5.92 -8.93 -43.47
N ALA A 274 -5.96 -8.06 -44.49
CA ALA A 274 -6.96 -7.02 -44.59
C ALA A 274 -8.37 -7.63 -44.66
N PHE A 275 -9.33 -7.02 -43.96
CA PHE A 275 -10.73 -7.45 -44.03
C PHE A 275 -11.25 -7.30 -45.46
N GLN A 276 -11.73 -8.40 -46.04
CA GLN A 276 -12.40 -8.42 -47.33
C GLN A 276 -13.88 -8.70 -47.14
N ALA A 277 -14.72 -7.99 -47.89
CA ALA A 277 -16.15 -8.27 -47.91
C ALA A 277 -16.38 -9.65 -48.54
N VAL A 278 -16.90 -10.59 -47.75
CA VAL A 278 -17.28 -11.91 -48.25
C VAL A 278 -18.72 -11.81 -48.76
N PRO A 279 -19.00 -12.08 -50.05
CA PRO A 279 -20.36 -12.14 -50.55
C PRO A 279 -21.11 -13.25 -49.80
N ARG A 280 -22.27 -12.90 -49.23
CA ARG A 280 -23.14 -13.91 -48.60
C ARG A 280 -23.77 -14.78 -49.69
N ASN A 281 -23.95 -16.06 -49.40
CA ASN A 281 -24.72 -16.95 -50.28
C ASN A 281 -26.11 -16.35 -50.55
N PRO A 282 -26.60 -16.39 -51.80
CA PRO A 282 -27.92 -15.88 -52.14
C PRO A 282 -29.00 -16.63 -51.35
N ILE A 283 -30.07 -15.92 -50.98
CA ILE A 283 -31.23 -16.54 -50.35
C ILE A 283 -31.93 -17.40 -51.40
N VAL A 284 -31.97 -18.71 -51.18
CA VAL A 284 -32.75 -19.66 -51.98
C VAL A 284 -33.95 -20.09 -51.14
N LEU A 285 -35.16 -19.79 -51.63
CA LEU A 285 -36.41 -20.17 -51.00
C LEU A 285 -36.99 -21.37 -51.72
N ASP A 286 -37.25 -22.46 -51.00
CA ASP A 286 -37.95 -23.62 -51.54
C ASP A 286 -39.46 -23.35 -51.58
N LEU A 287 -39.93 -22.85 -52.73
CA LEU A 287 -41.35 -22.58 -52.96
C LEU A 287 -42.15 -23.86 -53.23
N ALA A 288 -41.51 -24.97 -53.59
CA ALA A 288 -42.20 -26.22 -53.93
C ALA A 288 -42.84 -26.86 -52.70
N TYR A 289 -42.27 -26.64 -51.51
CA TYR A 289 -42.86 -27.05 -50.25
C TYR A 289 -44.28 -26.48 -50.03
N ASN A 290 -44.52 -25.24 -50.47
CA ASN A 290 -45.83 -24.59 -50.35
C ASN A 290 -46.88 -25.15 -51.32
N SER A 291 -46.48 -25.96 -52.29
CA SER A 291 -47.37 -26.57 -53.28
C SER A 291 -47.78 -28.00 -52.92
N ILE A 292 -47.39 -28.50 -51.74
CA ILE A 292 -47.81 -29.81 -51.24
C ILE A 292 -49.23 -29.66 -50.66
N GLU A 293 -50.24 -29.92 -51.48
CA GLU A 293 -51.64 -29.96 -51.06
C GLU A 293 -52.13 -31.40 -50.85
N PHE A 294 -53.02 -31.61 -49.89
CA PHE A 294 -53.66 -32.91 -49.71
C PHE A 294 -54.60 -33.21 -50.88
N PRO A 295 -54.66 -34.46 -51.38
CA PRO A 295 -55.59 -34.82 -52.43
C PRO A 295 -57.04 -34.69 -51.92
N SER A 296 -57.95 -34.27 -52.80
CA SER A 296 -59.38 -34.18 -52.46
C SER A 296 -59.91 -35.53 -51.97
N LEU A 297 -60.56 -35.50 -50.80
CA LEU A 297 -61.16 -36.68 -50.16
C LEU A 297 -62.65 -36.85 -50.49
N GLU A 298 -63.22 -35.99 -51.35
CA GLU A 298 -64.66 -35.97 -51.66
C GLU A 298 -65.17 -37.32 -52.19
N ASN A 299 -64.37 -38.02 -53.00
CA ASN A 299 -64.69 -39.35 -53.53
C ASN A 299 -64.68 -40.47 -52.46
N ARG A 300 -64.14 -40.19 -51.26
CA ARG A 300 -64.07 -41.13 -50.13
C ARG A 300 -65.09 -40.82 -49.04
N MET A 301 -65.80 -39.69 -49.14
CA MET A 301 -66.86 -39.34 -48.19
C MET A 301 -68.16 -40.09 -48.52
N LYS A 302 -68.80 -40.70 -47.52
CA LYS A 302 -70.11 -41.34 -47.69
C LYS A 302 -71.17 -40.26 -47.96
N LYS A 303 -71.96 -40.45 -49.01
CA LYS A 303 -73.10 -39.56 -49.31
C LYS A 303 -74.19 -39.75 -48.24
N ASP A 304 -74.46 -38.72 -47.46
CA ASP A 304 -75.51 -38.75 -46.45
C ASP A 304 -76.90 -38.82 -47.11
N LYS A 305 -77.57 -39.96 -47.00
CA LYS A 305 -79.00 -40.09 -47.25
C LYS A 305 -79.75 -39.53 -46.03
N LYS A 306 -80.16 -38.25 -46.09
CA LYS A 306 -80.97 -37.62 -45.03
C LYS A 306 -82.35 -38.28 -44.94
N GLY A 307 -82.65 -38.92 -43.81
CA GLY A 307 -83.96 -39.46 -43.47
C GLY A 307 -84.94 -38.38 -43.01
N PHE A 308 -86.21 -38.54 -43.39
CA PHE A 308 -87.32 -37.57 -43.39
C PHE A 308 -87.83 -37.06 -42.01
N ILE A 309 -87.19 -37.40 -40.89
CA ILE A 309 -87.74 -37.16 -39.53
C ILE A 309 -87.12 -35.94 -38.84
N SER A 310 -86.07 -35.31 -39.40
CA SER A 310 -85.45 -34.11 -38.80
C SER A 310 -86.24 -32.80 -38.98
N ARG A 311 -87.54 -32.87 -39.32
CA ARG A 311 -88.37 -31.69 -39.67
C ARG A 311 -89.46 -31.34 -38.65
N LEU A 312 -89.50 -32.02 -37.50
CA LEU A 312 -90.53 -31.80 -36.46
C LEU A 312 -90.01 -31.09 -35.19
N TRP A 313 -88.73 -30.74 -35.13
CA TRP A 313 -88.18 -29.80 -34.16
C TRP A 313 -87.17 -28.90 -34.89
N GLY A 314 -87.64 -27.73 -35.31
CA GLY A 314 -86.91 -26.68 -36.00
C GLY A 314 -87.86 -25.55 -36.31
#